data_AF-A0A183EZ30-F1
#
_entry.id   AF-A0A183EZ30-F1
#
_cell.length_a   1.000
_cell.length_b   1.000
_cell.length_c   1.000
_cell.angle_alpha   90.00
_cell.angle_beta   90.00
_cell.angle_gamma   90.00
#
_symmetry.space_group_name_H-M   'P 1'
#
loop_
_entity.id
_entity.type
_entity.pdbx_description
1 polymer ?
#
loop_
_entity_poly.entity_id
_entity_poly.type
_entity_poly.pdbx_seq_one_letter_code
_entity_poly.pdbx_strand_id
1 'polypeptide(L)'
;LLVSTFSCAAFPGYFRYCPYFRTRAVFEQAEFVLLPYNYCLRRRHNIERKGNIVIFDEAHNLESVCEESASVSFSTTQLSGCIREAKKALEMVVNDEEIRTRMVCYSDIILTKKRNINSNGKIEMITITMHKNI
;
A
#
# COMPACT_ATOMS: atom_id res chain seq x y z
N LEU A 1 -11.28 -9.40 21.21
CA LEU A 1 -11.74 -8.35 20.25
C LEU A 1 -13.26 -8.30 20.11
N LEU A 2 -13.95 -9.42 19.84
CA LEU A 2 -15.42 -9.51 19.64
C LEU A 2 -16.23 -8.71 20.68
N VAL A 3 -15.90 -8.83 21.97
CA VAL A 3 -16.62 -8.16 23.05
C VAL A 3 -16.38 -6.64 23.08
N SER A 4 -15.15 -6.19 22.80
CA SER A 4 -14.80 -4.76 22.81
C SER A 4 -15.25 -4.02 21.55
N THR A 5 -15.16 -4.66 20.37
CA THR A 5 -15.64 -4.08 19.11
C THR A 5 -17.16 -4.09 18.99
N PHE A 6 -17.86 -5.16 19.41
CA PHE A 6 -19.32 -5.15 19.38
C PHE A 6 -19.89 -4.07 20.29
N SER A 7 -19.34 -3.89 21.50
CA SER A 7 -19.79 -2.84 22.41
C SER A 7 -19.55 -1.43 21.83
N CYS A 8 -18.40 -1.17 21.19
CA CYS A 8 -18.13 0.14 20.59
C CYS A 8 -18.90 0.41 19.29
N ALA A 9 -19.15 -0.62 18.47
CA ALA A 9 -19.86 -0.47 17.19
C ALA A 9 -21.39 -0.45 17.36
N ALA A 10 -21.93 -1.14 18.37
CA ALA A 10 -23.37 -1.15 18.67
C ALA A 10 -23.86 0.16 19.31
N PHE A 11 -22.97 0.95 19.91
CA PHE A 11 -23.30 2.24 20.53
C PHE A 11 -22.49 3.41 19.93
N PRO A 12 -22.73 3.77 18.66
CA PRO A 12 -21.96 4.81 17.95
C PRO A 12 -22.06 6.22 18.56
N GLY A 13 -22.94 6.44 19.53
CA GLY A 13 -23.11 7.74 20.22
C GLY A 13 -22.46 7.83 21.61
N TYR A 14 -21.92 6.73 22.17
CA TYR A 14 -21.50 6.70 23.58
C TYR A 14 -20.00 6.88 23.79
N PHE A 15 -19.18 6.68 22.75
CA PHE A 15 -17.72 6.72 22.85
C PHE A 15 -17.11 7.84 22.02
N ARG A 16 -16.23 8.64 22.66
CA ARG A 16 -15.50 9.76 22.03
C ARG A 16 -14.23 9.34 21.30
N TYR A 17 -14.11 8.08 20.91
CA TYR A 17 -12.93 7.57 20.19
C TYR A 17 -13.36 6.77 18.95
N CYS A 18 -12.52 6.82 17.91
CA CYS A 18 -12.76 6.08 16.69
C CYS A 18 -12.59 4.56 16.94
N PRO A 19 -13.62 3.73 16.70
CA PRO A 19 -13.56 2.29 16.93
C PRO A 19 -12.43 1.59 16.17
N TYR A 20 -12.11 2.07 14.96
CA TYR A 20 -11.01 1.52 14.16
C TYR A 20 -9.66 1.64 14.90
N PHE A 21 -9.32 2.84 15.38
CA PHE A 21 -8.04 3.07 16.05
C PHE A 21 -7.96 2.37 17.40
N ARG A 22 -9.06 2.35 18.17
CA ARG A 22 -9.10 1.64 19.45
C ARG A 22 -8.89 0.14 19.27
N THR A 23 -9.58 -0.47 18.31
CA THR A 23 -9.47 -1.90 18.00
C THR A 23 -8.06 -2.27 17.53
N ARG A 24 -7.45 -1.43 16.70
CA ARG A 24 -6.09 -1.63 16.22
C ARG A 24 -5.05 -1.57 17.35
N ALA A 25 -5.23 -0.67 18.32
CA ALA A 25 -4.33 -0.55 19.47
C ALA A 25 -4.40 -1.77 20.42
N VAL A 26 -5.56 -2.40 20.54
CA VAL A 26 -5.76 -3.57 21.42
C VAL A 26 -5.47 -4.89 20.70
N PHE A 27 -5.29 -4.88 19.37
CA PHE A 27 -5.08 -6.07 18.55
C PHE A 27 -3.82 -6.87 18.97
N GLU A 28 -2.73 -6.19 19.32
CA GLU A 28 -1.46 -6.83 19.70
C GLU A 28 -1.54 -7.58 21.04
N GLN A 29 -2.46 -7.21 21.92
CA GLN A 29 -2.66 -7.83 23.23
C GLN A 29 -3.80 -8.86 23.23
N ALA A 30 -4.42 -9.11 22.08
CA ALA A 30 -5.60 -9.96 22.00
C ALA A 30 -5.20 -11.45 21.96
N GLU A 31 -5.66 -12.22 22.94
CA GLU A 31 -5.54 -13.69 22.95
C GLU A 31 -6.43 -14.35 21.89
N PHE A 32 -7.55 -13.69 21.55
CA PHE A 32 -8.52 -14.19 20.59
C PHE A 32 -9.04 -13.08 19.67
N VAL A 33 -8.96 -13.35 18.37
CA VAL A 33 -9.31 -12.42 17.31
C VAL A 33 -10.21 -13.13 16.30
N LEU A 34 -11.40 -12.57 16.10
CA LEU A 34 -12.23 -12.93 14.95
C LEU A 34 -11.94 -11.99 13.80
N LEU A 35 -11.70 -12.56 12.63
CA LEU A 35 -11.40 -11.84 11.40
C LEU A 35 -12.20 -12.45 10.26
N PRO A 36 -12.74 -11.64 9.35
CA PRO A 36 -13.21 -12.15 8.07
C PRO A 36 -12.04 -12.74 7.26
N TYR A 37 -12.34 -13.70 6.39
CA TYR A 37 -11.35 -14.46 5.62
C TYR A 37 -10.39 -13.59 4.80
N ASN A 38 -10.89 -12.53 4.18
CA ASN A 38 -10.09 -11.61 3.36
C ASN A 38 -8.95 -10.92 4.14
N TYR A 39 -9.10 -10.66 5.45
CA TYR A 39 -8.05 -10.09 6.28
C TYR A 39 -6.95 -11.11 6.58
N CYS A 40 -7.32 -12.38 6.72
CA CYS A 40 -6.34 -13.45 6.90
C CYS A 40 -5.59 -13.74 5.58
N LEU A 41 -6.29 -13.79 4.45
CA LEU A 41 -5.69 -14.26 3.20
C LEU A 41 -4.78 -13.21 2.53
N ARG A 42 -4.97 -11.92 2.79
CA ARG A 42 -4.14 -10.87 2.19
C ARG A 42 -2.87 -10.63 3.01
N ARG A 43 -1.71 -10.90 2.40
CA ARG A 43 -0.37 -10.66 2.99
C ARG A 43 -0.10 -9.20 3.43
N ARG A 44 -0.90 -8.24 2.97
CA ARG A 44 -0.71 -6.81 3.25
C ARG A 44 -1.12 -6.40 4.67
N HIS A 45 -1.87 -7.23 5.40
CA HIS A 45 -2.41 -6.85 6.71
C HIS A 45 -1.45 -7.09 7.91
N ASN A 46 -0.20 -7.48 7.66
CA ASN A 46 0.86 -7.60 8.67
C ASN A 46 0.46 -8.41 9.93
N ILE A 47 -0.42 -9.39 9.77
CA ILE A 47 -0.79 -10.33 10.83
C ILE A 47 0.30 -11.40 10.89
N GLU A 48 1.13 -11.36 11.93
CA GLU A 48 2.12 -12.40 12.17
C GLU A 48 1.40 -13.72 12.51
N ARG A 49 1.60 -14.74 11.67
CA ARG A 49 1.00 -16.07 11.86
C ARG A 49 1.91 -17.04 12.60
N LYS A 50 3.18 -16.67 12.79
CA LYS A 50 4.18 -17.57 13.36
C LYS A 50 3.89 -17.75 14.85
N GLY A 51 3.54 -18.98 15.24
CA GLY A 51 3.19 -19.32 16.62
C GLY A 51 1.70 -19.18 16.96
N ASN A 52 0.86 -18.78 16.00
CA ASN A 52 -0.57 -18.58 16.21
C ASN A 52 -1.39 -19.71 15.56
N ILE A 53 -2.46 -20.14 16.25
CA ILE A 53 -3.41 -21.12 15.72
C ILE A 53 -4.50 -20.35 14.96
N VAL A 54 -4.75 -20.75 13.70
CA VAL A 54 -5.80 -20.17 12.85
C VAL A 54 -6.88 -21.21 12.66
N ILE A 55 -8.13 -20.84 12.98
CA ILE A 55 -9.30 -21.69 12.82
C ILE A 55 -10.16 -21.07 11.72
N PHE A 56 -10.51 -21.88 10.71
CA PHE A 56 -11.44 -21.51 9.66
C PHE A 56 -12.81 -22.12 9.97
N ASP A 57 -13.80 -21.25 10.15
CA ASP A 57 -15.18 -21.64 10.39
C ASP A 57 -15.92 -21.78 9.05
N GLU A 58 -16.52 -22.93 8.76
CA GLU A 58 -17.04 -23.24 7.41
C GLU A 58 -15.94 -23.23 6.34
N ALA A 59 -14.92 -24.07 6.52
CA ALA A 59 -13.76 -24.16 5.62
C ALA A 59 -14.12 -24.48 4.15
N HIS A 60 -15.33 -24.95 3.87
CA HIS A 60 -15.81 -25.17 2.50
C HIS A 60 -15.94 -23.85 1.71
N ASN A 61 -16.10 -22.70 2.36
CA ASN A 61 -16.10 -21.38 1.70
C ASN A 61 -14.68 -20.85 1.42
N LEU A 62 -13.63 -21.51 1.91
CA LEU A 62 -12.27 -20.98 1.83
C LEU A 62 -11.75 -20.90 0.39
N GLU A 63 -12.08 -21.89 -0.44
CA GLU A 63 -11.62 -21.98 -1.83
C GLU A 63 -12.11 -20.79 -2.67
N SER A 64 -13.42 -20.53 -2.65
CA SER A 64 -14.02 -19.42 -3.39
C SER A 64 -13.48 -18.05 -2.95
N VAL A 65 -13.27 -17.87 -1.65
CA VAL A 65 -12.70 -16.61 -1.12
C VAL A 65 -11.22 -16.45 -1.49
N CYS A 66 -10.45 -17.55 -1.56
CA CYS A 66 -9.07 -17.50 -2.04
C CYS A 66 -9.01 -17.14 -3.53
N GLU A 67 -9.89 -17.72 -4.34
CA GLU A 67 -10.00 -17.42 -5.78
C GLU A 67 -10.34 -15.95 -6.01
N GLU A 68 -11.36 -15.42 -5.31
CA GLU A 68 -11.75 -14.01 -5.41
C GLU A 68 -10.64 -13.07 -4.89
N SER A 69 -9.92 -13.45 -3.84
CA SER A 69 -8.84 -12.62 -3.28
C SER A 69 -7.60 -12.55 -4.17
N ALA A 70 -7.36 -13.57 -5.00
CA ALA A 70 -6.24 -13.66 -5.94
C ALA A 70 -6.58 -13.11 -7.32
N SER A 71 -7.86 -13.10 -7.70
CA SER A 71 -8.32 -12.60 -8.99
C SER A 71 -8.64 -11.10 -8.94
N VAL A 72 -8.39 -10.42 -10.06
CA VAL A 72 -8.77 -9.02 -10.26
C VAL A 72 -9.36 -8.92 -11.65
N SER A 73 -10.57 -8.39 -11.76
CA SER A 73 -11.24 -8.13 -13.03
C SER A 73 -11.37 -6.62 -13.26
N PHE A 74 -11.24 -6.19 -14.52
CA PHE A 74 -11.34 -4.78 -14.90
C PHE A 74 -12.55 -4.55 -15.80
N SER A 75 -13.40 -3.60 -15.42
CA SER A 75 -14.48 -3.09 -16.26
C SER A 75 -13.99 -1.94 -17.14
N THR A 76 -14.61 -1.75 -18.31
CA THR A 76 -14.38 -0.60 -19.19
C THR A 76 -14.59 0.74 -18.46
N THR A 77 -15.54 0.77 -17.52
CA THR A 77 -15.79 1.93 -16.65
C THR A 77 -14.60 2.24 -15.74
N GLN A 78 -14.02 1.23 -15.11
CA GLN A 78 -12.83 1.36 -14.27
C GLN A 78 -11.63 1.84 -15.08
N LEU A 79 -11.42 1.27 -16.28
CA LEU A 79 -10.36 1.71 -17.18
C LEU A 79 -10.52 3.16 -17.60
N SER A 80 -11.75 3.59 -17.95
CA SER A 80 -12.02 4.99 -18.30
C SER A 80 -11.76 5.94 -17.13
N GLY A 81 -12.09 5.52 -15.90
CA GLY A 81 -11.79 6.26 -14.67
C GLY A 81 -10.28 6.39 -14.45
N CYS A 82 -9.53 5.30 -14.60
CA CYS A 82 -8.07 5.30 -14.49
C CYS A 82 -7.41 6.25 -15.49
N ILE A 83 -7.87 6.24 -16.76
CA ILE A 83 -7.35 7.15 -17.80
C ILE A 83 -7.62 8.61 -17.43
N ARG A 84 -8.82 8.91 -16.92
CA ARG A 84 -9.19 10.27 -16.50
C ARG A 84 -8.33 10.75 -15.33
N GLU A 85 -8.14 9.93 -14.30
CA GLU A 85 -7.30 10.28 -13.16
C GLU A 85 -5.83 10.45 -13.57
N ALA A 86 -5.30 9.56 -14.42
CA ALA A 86 -3.93 9.67 -14.93
C ALA A 86 -3.72 10.94 -15.76
N LYS A 87 -4.69 11.31 -16.62
CA LYS A 87 -4.67 12.55 -17.38
C LYS A 87 -4.69 13.78 -16.47
N LYS A 88 -5.55 13.78 -15.45
CA LYS A 88 -5.63 14.85 -14.47
C LYS A 88 -4.31 15.01 -13.69
N ALA A 89 -3.70 13.91 -13.28
CA ALA A 89 -2.40 13.94 -12.61
C ALA A 89 -1.31 14.51 -13.53
N LEU A 90 -1.31 14.17 -14.83
CA LEU A 90 -0.39 14.74 -15.80
C LEU A 90 -0.60 16.25 -15.99
N GLU A 91 -1.85 16.70 -16.11
CA GLU A 91 -2.18 18.13 -16.23
C GLU A 91 -1.72 18.92 -15.00
N MET A 92 -1.87 18.37 -13.79
CA MET A 92 -1.35 18.99 -12.57
C MET A 92 0.17 19.14 -12.60
N VAL A 93 0.91 18.16 -13.14
CA VAL A 93 2.37 18.21 -13.26
C VAL A 93 2.83 19.21 -14.33
N VAL A 94 2.09 19.35 -15.43
CA VAL A 94 2.44 20.25 -16.53
C VAL A 94 2.18 21.72 -16.17
N ASN A 95 1.14 21.99 -15.41
CA ASN A 95 0.74 23.35 -15.04
C ASN A 95 1.52 23.91 -13.83
N ASP A 96 2.27 23.06 -13.11
CA ASP A 96 3.05 23.46 -11.95
C ASP A 96 4.54 23.66 -12.34
N GLU A 97 4.98 24.91 -12.47
CA GLU A 97 6.35 25.26 -12.88
C GLU A 97 7.42 24.72 -11.91
N GLU A 98 7.06 24.53 -10.64
CA GLU A 98 7.99 24.04 -9.61
C GLU A 98 8.31 22.55 -9.79
N ILE A 99 7.31 21.76 -10.22
CA ILE A 99 7.46 20.32 -10.51
C ILE A 99 8.22 20.12 -11.83
N ARG A 100 7.94 20.95 -12.85
CA ARG A 100 8.66 20.93 -14.12
C ARG A 100 10.17 21.08 -13.92
N THR A 101 10.59 21.98 -13.02
CA THR A 101 12.01 22.22 -12.71
C THR A 101 12.66 21.07 -11.95
N ARG A 102 11.96 20.45 -10.98
CA ARG A 102 12.46 19.25 -10.27
C ARG A 102 12.58 18.02 -11.19
N MET A 103 11.69 17.87 -12.17
CA MET A 103 11.70 16.75 -13.11
C MET A 103 12.89 16.82 -14.09
N VAL A 104 13.29 18.02 -14.51
CA VAL A 104 14.49 18.25 -15.35
C VAL A 104 15.77 17.82 -14.62
N CYS A 105 15.92 18.18 -13.33
CA CYS A 105 17.05 17.70 -12.53
C CYS A 105 17.11 16.17 -12.42
N TYR A 106 15.96 15.48 -12.35
CA TYR A 106 15.93 14.02 -12.28
C TYR A 106 16.31 13.36 -13.61
N SER A 107 15.93 13.96 -14.75
CA SER A 107 16.37 13.48 -16.07
C SER A 107 17.87 13.65 -16.29
N ASP A 108 18.48 14.74 -15.80
CA ASP A 108 19.92 14.96 -15.91
C ASP A 108 20.72 13.94 -15.08
N ILE A 109 20.22 13.54 -13.90
CA ILE A 109 20.84 12.49 -13.07
C ILE A 109 20.81 11.11 -13.77
N ILE A 110 19.73 10.78 -14.51
CA ILE A 110 19.61 9.50 -15.23
C ILE A 110 20.48 9.47 -16.49
N LEU A 111 20.61 10.58 -17.23
CA LEU A 111 21.43 10.66 -18.44
C LEU A 111 22.93 10.58 -18.13
N THR A 112 23.38 11.16 -17.02
CA THR A 112 24.79 11.07 -16.59
C THR A 112 25.21 9.62 -16.27
N LYS A 113 24.26 8.75 -15.89
CA LYS A 113 24.53 7.32 -15.64
C LYS A 113 24.76 6.51 -16.93
N LYS A 114 24.40 7.03 -18.10
CA LYS A 114 24.44 6.32 -19.39
C LYS A 114 25.65 6.64 -20.28
N ARG A 115 26.46 7.65 -19.94
CA ARG A 115 27.67 8.03 -20.69
C ARG A 115 28.89 8.15 -19.79
N ASN A 116 29.51 7.01 -19.48
CA ASN A 116 30.96 6.94 -19.41
C ASN A 116 31.44 5.49 -19.60
N ILE A 117 31.52 5.07 -20.87
CA ILE A 117 32.32 3.91 -21.27
C ILE A 117 33.56 4.50 -21.93
N ASN A 118 34.66 4.63 -21.19
CA ASN A 118 35.95 4.89 -21.81
C ASN A 118 36.38 3.63 -22.58
N SER A 119 37.15 3.82 -23.65
CA SER A 119 37.55 2.85 -24.69
C SER A 119 38.22 1.56 -24.20
N ASN A 120 38.45 1.42 -22.89
CA ASN A 120 39.11 0.27 -22.26
C ASN A 120 38.21 -0.49 -21.26
N GLY A 121 36.88 -0.31 -21.30
CA GLY A 121 35.92 -1.22 -20.67
C GLY A 121 35.92 -1.30 -19.14
N LYS A 122 36.51 -0.32 -18.43
CA LYS A 122 36.52 -0.30 -16.95
C LYS A 122 35.44 0.65 -16.44
N ILE A 123 34.51 0.13 -15.64
CA ILE A 123 33.45 0.90 -14.99
C ILE A 123 34.04 1.55 -13.72
N GLU A 124 34.18 2.88 -13.69
CA GLU A 124 34.47 3.59 -12.44
C GLU A 124 33.17 3.86 -11.68
N MET A 125 33.12 3.46 -10.41
CA MET A 125 32.03 3.83 -9.49
C MET A 125 32.16 5.32 -9.15
N ILE A 126 31.33 6.16 -9.76
CA ILE A 126 31.20 7.56 -9.39
C ILE A 126 30.34 7.65 -8.13
N THR A 127 30.94 8.09 -7.02
CA THR A 127 30.22 8.39 -5.78
C THR A 127 29.50 9.73 -5.95
N ILE A 128 28.17 9.72 -6.01
CA ILE A 128 27.37 10.95 -6.12
C ILE A 128 26.95 11.39 -4.72
N THR A 129 27.61 12.42 -4.20
CA THR A 129 27.22 13.09 -2.95
C THR A 129 26.12 14.11 -3.25
N MET A 130 24.89 13.83 -2.80
CA MET A 130 23.77 14.78 -2.87
C MET A 130 23.90 15.79 -1.73
N HIS A 131 24.33 17.03 -2.02
CA HIS A 131 24.16 18.13 -1.07
C HIS A 131 22.69 18.55 -1.07
N LYS A 132 21.96 18.20 -0.02
CA LYS A 132 20.67 18.83 0.30
C LYS A 132 20.94 20.29 0.63
N ASN A 133 20.52 21.21 -0.23
CA ASN A 133 20.26 22.57 0.23
C ASN A 133 18.86 22.59 0.81
N ILE A 134 18.83 22.89 2.11
CA ILE A 134 17.66 23.26 2.91
C ILE A 134 17.10 24.56 2.35
#